data_AF-A0A954E3I1-F1
#
_entry.id   AF-A0A954E3I1-F1
#
_cell.length_a   1.000
_cell.length_b   1.000
_cell.length_c   1.000
_cell.angle_alpha   90.00
_cell.angle_beta   90.00
_cell.angle_gamma   90.00
#
_symmetry.space_group_name_H-M   'P 1'
#
loop_
_entity.id
_entity.type
_entity.pdbx_description
1 polymer ?
#
loop_
_entity_poly.entity_id
_entity_poly.type
_entity_poly.pdbx_seq_one_letter_code
_entity_poly.pdbx_strand_id
1 'polypeptide(L)'
;MPTEIHLIHKKIQTSLETDGYSMNPTISPHPAGVQLPSPAIPRDSFPRLPTLGKWNGHVLLSILFWCATADALAIQFSGIRMDEQQLVSLVFGNHGSLPDARQAAEVLLESQLEQVKADFPLNARQQEILLLAGEGDIQRFLRKCQQVFREHFKPVMTQEEWLKGWKHLQPLRAEFAQGLHKEGSLFAKTLQTIRVK
;
A
#
# COMPACT_ATOMS: atom_id res chain seq x y z
N MET A 1 5.43 43.23 -25.80
CA MET A 1 4.07 42.75 -25.49
C MET A 1 4.17 41.48 -24.66
N PRO A 2 3.96 41.52 -23.33
CA PRO A 2 3.85 40.31 -22.50
C PRO A 2 2.53 40.36 -21.71
N THR A 3 1.50 39.64 -22.17
CA THR A 3 0.22 39.60 -21.43
C THR A 3 -0.42 38.22 -21.37
N GLU A 4 0.17 37.19 -21.99
CA GLU A 4 -0.44 35.84 -22.02
C GLU A 4 0.08 34.85 -20.97
N ILE A 5 1.25 35.08 -20.35
CA ILE A 5 1.78 34.12 -19.35
C ILE A 5 1.03 34.21 -18.01
N HIS A 6 0.37 35.34 -17.73
CA HIS A 6 -0.40 35.51 -16.48
C HIS A 6 -1.76 34.81 -16.47
N LEU A 7 -2.22 34.27 -17.61
CA LEU A 7 -3.55 33.63 -17.70
C LEU A 7 -3.53 32.12 -17.37
N ILE A 8 -2.38 31.47 -17.45
CA ILE A 8 -2.27 30.02 -17.15
C ILE A 8 -2.13 29.78 -15.65
N HIS A 9 -1.42 30.66 -14.91
CA HIS A 9 -1.31 30.55 -13.45
C HIS A 9 -2.63 30.80 -12.72
N LYS A 10 -3.50 31.68 -13.26
CA LYS A 10 -4.78 31.98 -12.61
C LYS A 10 -5.79 30.85 -12.74
N LYS A 11 -5.70 30.02 -13.79
CA LYS A 11 -6.63 28.90 -14.01
C LYS A 11 -6.33 27.69 -13.12
N ILE A 12 -5.11 27.57 -12.60
CA ILE A 12 -4.76 26.55 -11.60
C ILE A 12 -5.23 27.00 -10.20
N GLN A 13 -5.20 28.30 -9.88
CA GLN A 13 -5.72 28.81 -8.60
C GLN A 13 -7.25 28.85 -8.55
N THR A 14 -7.96 29.19 -9.63
CA THR A 14 -9.44 29.24 -9.59
C THR A 14 -10.14 27.88 -9.64
N SER A 15 -9.43 26.79 -9.96
CA SER A 15 -9.98 25.43 -9.85
C SER A 15 -9.78 24.78 -8.48
N LEU A 16 -9.12 25.47 -7.54
CA LEU A 16 -8.95 25.01 -6.16
C LEU A 16 -9.91 25.69 -5.16
N GLU A 17 -10.81 26.56 -5.63
CA GLU A 17 -11.69 27.36 -4.75
C GLU A 17 -13.20 27.10 -4.92
N THR A 18 -13.64 26.15 -5.76
CA THR A 18 -15.08 25.87 -5.95
C THR A 18 -15.57 24.52 -5.43
N ASP A 19 -14.70 23.68 -4.90
CA ASP A 19 -15.14 22.54 -4.09
C ASP A 19 -14.96 22.92 -2.62
N GLY A 20 -16.01 23.55 -2.09
CA GLY A 20 -16.28 23.64 -0.67
C GLY A 20 -16.53 22.26 -0.07
N TYR A 21 -15.57 21.34 -0.21
CA TYR A 21 -15.41 20.21 0.67
C TYR A 21 -14.80 20.75 1.96
N SER A 22 -15.69 21.25 2.81
CA SER A 22 -15.47 21.21 4.24
C SER A 22 -15.19 19.75 4.59
N MET A 23 -13.91 19.39 4.62
CA MET A 23 -13.39 18.26 5.38
C MET A 23 -13.54 18.64 6.86
N ASN A 24 -14.77 18.84 7.31
CA ASN A 24 -15.12 18.45 8.65
C ASN A 24 -14.88 16.94 8.60
N PRO A 25 -13.89 16.39 9.33
CA PRO A 25 -13.89 14.96 9.56
C PRO A 25 -15.21 14.70 10.25
N THR A 26 -16.21 14.26 9.48
CA THR A 26 -17.29 13.47 10.02
C THR A 26 -16.56 12.26 10.52
N ILE A 27 -16.11 12.35 11.77
CA ILE A 27 -15.81 11.21 12.62
C ILE A 27 -17.12 10.46 12.55
N SER A 28 -17.22 9.53 11.59
CA SER A 28 -18.30 8.57 11.55
C SER A 28 -18.38 8.07 12.99
N PRO A 29 -19.51 8.28 13.68
CA PRO A 29 -19.64 7.80 15.03
C PRO A 29 -19.24 6.34 14.97
N HIS A 30 -18.15 6.02 15.68
CA HIS A 30 -17.67 4.66 15.87
C HIS A 30 -18.93 3.82 16.04
N PRO A 31 -19.22 2.83 15.17
CA PRO A 31 -20.41 2.02 15.35
C PRO A 31 -20.31 1.50 16.77
N ALA A 32 -21.24 1.97 17.61
CA ALA A 32 -21.29 1.67 19.03
C ALA A 32 -21.02 0.18 19.14
N GLY A 33 -19.91 -0.16 19.83
CA GLY A 33 -19.27 -1.45 19.73
C GLY A 33 -20.32 -2.53 19.64
N VAL A 34 -20.31 -3.27 18.52
CA VAL A 34 -21.03 -4.53 18.46
C VAL A 34 -20.41 -5.37 19.55
N GLN A 35 -21.03 -5.33 20.72
CA GLN A 35 -20.80 -6.23 21.83
C GLN A 35 -21.13 -7.60 21.25
N LEU A 36 -20.09 -8.26 20.73
CA LEU A 36 -20.16 -9.67 20.44
C LEU A 36 -20.70 -10.30 21.72
N PRO A 37 -21.86 -11.00 21.66
CA PRO A 37 -22.43 -11.62 22.84
C PRO A 37 -21.34 -12.50 23.43
N SER A 38 -20.87 -12.11 24.62
CA SER A 38 -19.96 -12.93 25.39
C SER A 38 -20.68 -14.27 25.54
N PRO A 39 -20.14 -15.38 25.00
CA PRO A 39 -20.80 -16.66 25.12
C PRO A 39 -20.96 -16.91 26.61
N ALA A 40 -22.21 -16.87 27.08
CA ALA A 40 -22.55 -17.23 28.45
C ALA A 40 -22.23 -18.72 28.56
N ILE A 41 -21.00 -19.04 28.96
CA ILE A 41 -20.59 -20.39 29.30
C ILE A 41 -21.45 -20.76 30.51
N PRO A 42 -22.40 -21.72 30.37
CA PRO A 42 -23.24 -22.12 31.48
C PRO A 42 -22.34 -22.64 32.60
N ARG A 43 -22.34 -21.95 33.75
CA ARG A 43 -21.50 -22.32 34.91
C ARG A 43 -21.86 -23.69 35.52
N ASP A 44 -22.93 -24.31 35.06
CA ASP A 44 -23.51 -25.51 35.68
C ASP A 44 -23.27 -26.80 34.89
N SER A 45 -22.55 -26.75 33.77
CA SER A 45 -22.24 -27.93 32.94
C SER A 45 -20.93 -28.61 33.34
N PHE A 46 -20.54 -28.58 34.62
CA PHE A 46 -19.46 -29.43 35.10
C PHE A 46 -20.02 -30.82 35.38
N PRO A 47 -19.63 -31.87 34.62
CA PRO A 47 -20.03 -33.22 34.96
C PRO A 47 -19.54 -33.51 36.39
N ARG A 48 -20.48 -33.87 37.29
CA ARG A 48 -20.14 -34.31 38.64
C ARG A 48 -19.18 -35.50 38.51
N LEU A 49 -17.96 -35.31 38.99
CA LEU A 49 -16.95 -36.36 39.01
C LEU A 49 -17.50 -37.56 39.81
N PRO A 50 -17.34 -38.80 39.31
CA PRO A 50 -17.71 -39.98 40.07
C PRO A 50 -16.92 -40.01 41.38
N THR A 51 -17.61 -40.23 42.49
CA THR A 51 -17.03 -40.34 43.83
C THR A 51 -15.98 -41.45 43.85
N LEU A 52 -14.74 -41.09 44.20
CA LEU A 52 -13.54 -41.92 44.26
C LEU A 52 -13.70 -43.14 45.20
N GLY A 53 -14.18 -44.26 44.67
CA GLY A 53 -14.02 -45.57 45.30
C GLY A 53 -12.68 -46.19 44.89
N LYS A 54 -11.67 -46.15 45.77
CA LYS A 54 -10.38 -46.89 45.71
C LYS A 54 -9.92 -47.32 44.30
N TRP A 55 -9.46 -46.35 43.50
CA TRP A 55 -8.84 -46.62 42.19
C TRP A 55 -7.33 -46.75 42.32
N ASN A 56 -6.76 -47.78 41.69
CA ASN A 56 -5.31 -48.04 41.64
C ASN A 56 -4.56 -46.86 41.01
N GLY A 57 -3.49 -46.39 41.67
CA GLY A 57 -2.77 -45.14 41.38
C GLY A 57 -2.11 -45.01 39.99
N HIS A 58 -2.17 -46.01 39.13
CA HIS A 58 -1.61 -45.95 37.77
C HIS A 58 -2.55 -45.33 36.72
N VAL A 59 -3.86 -45.27 36.95
CA VAL A 59 -4.83 -44.78 35.94
C VAL A 59 -5.05 -43.26 36.01
N LEU A 60 -4.74 -42.62 37.14
CA LEU A 60 -4.93 -41.17 37.30
C LEU A 60 -3.84 -40.32 36.63
N LEU A 61 -2.66 -40.87 36.39
CA LEU A 61 -1.55 -40.16 35.75
C LEU A 61 -1.67 -40.07 34.22
N SER A 62 -2.34 -41.03 33.57
CA SER A 62 -2.53 -41.03 32.12
C SER A 62 -3.65 -40.08 31.65
N ILE A 63 -4.70 -39.89 32.45
CA ILE A 63 -5.82 -39.00 32.10
C ILE A 63 -5.43 -37.51 32.21
N LEU A 64 -4.59 -37.15 33.19
CA LEU A 64 -4.07 -35.77 33.30
C LEU A 64 -3.04 -35.42 32.22
N PHE A 65 -2.39 -36.42 31.60
CA PHE A 65 -1.45 -36.18 30.50
C PHE A 65 -2.16 -35.98 29.14
N TRP A 66 -3.41 -36.42 28.99
CA TRP A 66 -4.18 -36.26 27.74
C TRP A 66 -5.02 -34.97 27.66
N CYS A 67 -5.39 -34.35 28.79
CA CYS A 67 -6.10 -33.06 28.75
C CYS A 67 -5.17 -31.84 28.51
N ALA A 68 -3.86 -31.95 28.76
CA ALA A 68 -2.93 -30.83 28.55
C ALA A 68 -2.48 -30.65 27.09
N THR A 69 -2.80 -31.58 26.17
CA THR A 69 -2.36 -31.55 24.76
C THR A 69 -3.46 -31.19 23.77
N ALA A 70 -4.73 -31.12 24.19
CA ALA A 70 -5.86 -30.87 23.29
C ALA A 70 -6.09 -29.37 22.98
N ASP A 71 -5.74 -28.46 23.90
CA ASP A 71 -5.92 -27.00 23.70
C ASP A 71 -4.79 -26.32 22.91
N ALA A 72 -3.73 -27.06 22.51
CA ALA A 72 -2.58 -26.51 21.80
C ALA A 72 -2.71 -26.48 20.26
N LEU A 73 -3.79 -27.00 19.68
CA LEU A 73 -3.90 -27.20 18.22
C LEU A 73 -4.93 -26.32 17.50
N ALA A 74 -5.65 -25.46 18.20
CA ALA A 74 -6.45 -24.43 17.55
C ALA A 74 -5.58 -23.19 17.22
N ILE A 75 -4.50 -23.40 16.45
CA ILE A 75 -3.85 -22.29 15.74
C ILE A 75 -4.86 -21.88 14.66
N GLN A 76 -5.71 -20.90 15.00
CA GLN A 76 -6.49 -20.16 14.02
C GLN A 76 -5.50 -19.59 12.99
N PHE A 77 -5.41 -20.24 11.83
CA PHE A 77 -4.73 -19.67 10.67
C PHE A 77 -5.58 -18.50 10.17
N SER A 78 -5.47 -17.35 10.83
CA SER A 78 -5.97 -16.08 10.32
C SER A 78 -5.12 -15.72 9.11
N GLY A 79 -5.52 -16.20 7.93
CA GLY A 79 -4.88 -15.79 6.69
C GLY A 79 -4.92 -14.27 6.56
N ILE A 80 -3.81 -13.67 6.15
CA ILE A 80 -3.76 -12.23 5.87
C ILE A 80 -4.57 -12.01 4.62
N ARG A 81 -5.62 -11.20 4.73
CA ARG A 81 -6.38 -10.68 3.60
C ARG A 81 -5.82 -9.33 3.25
N MET A 82 -5.40 -9.15 2.00
CA MET A 82 -4.90 -7.88 1.53
C MET A 82 -5.63 -7.45 0.27
N ASP A 83 -6.16 -6.24 0.30
CA ASP A 83 -6.78 -5.60 -0.86
C ASP A 83 -5.71 -4.91 -1.74
N GLU A 84 -6.02 -4.71 -3.01
CA GLU A 84 -5.16 -3.99 -3.95
C GLU A 84 -4.84 -2.58 -3.46
N GLN A 85 -5.82 -1.88 -2.87
CA GLN A 85 -5.61 -0.53 -2.29
C GLN A 85 -4.55 -0.54 -1.20
N GLN A 86 -4.51 -1.59 -0.37
CA GLN A 86 -3.50 -1.73 0.67
C GLN A 86 -2.12 -1.95 0.05
N LEU A 87 -2.00 -2.78 -0.98
CA LEU A 87 -0.72 -2.97 -1.70
C LEU A 87 -0.21 -1.68 -2.33
N VAL A 88 -1.10 -0.91 -2.96
CA VAL A 88 -0.77 0.41 -3.51
C VAL A 88 -0.27 1.33 -2.39
N SER A 89 -1.00 1.45 -1.28
CA SER A 89 -0.58 2.32 -0.18
C SER A 89 0.79 1.96 0.40
N LEU A 90 1.18 0.68 0.35
CA LEU A 90 2.49 0.23 0.83
C LEU A 90 3.65 0.67 -0.07
N VAL A 91 3.42 0.80 -1.38
CA VAL A 91 4.45 1.26 -2.35
C VAL A 91 4.47 2.78 -2.42
N PHE A 92 3.29 3.38 -2.53
CA PHE A 92 3.12 4.78 -2.86
C PHE A 92 2.88 5.67 -1.62
N GLY A 93 2.68 5.08 -0.44
CA GLY A 93 2.39 5.82 0.79
C GLY A 93 0.91 6.20 0.90
N ASN A 94 0.59 7.49 0.92
CA ASN A 94 -0.76 7.98 1.18
C ASN A 94 -1.71 7.88 -0.04
N HIS A 95 -1.33 7.19 -1.10
CA HIS A 95 -2.17 7.02 -2.29
C HIS A 95 -3.03 5.77 -2.15
N GLY A 96 -4.36 5.95 -2.16
CA GLY A 96 -5.32 4.87 -1.97
C GLY A 96 -5.58 4.02 -3.21
N SER A 97 -5.18 4.49 -4.40
CA SER A 97 -5.41 3.78 -5.67
C SER A 97 -4.26 3.97 -6.66
N LEU A 98 -4.14 3.04 -7.62
CA LEU A 98 -3.12 3.10 -8.67
C LEU A 98 -3.29 4.33 -9.60
N PRO A 99 -4.51 4.75 -9.98
CA PRO A 99 -4.73 6.02 -10.67
C PRO A 99 -4.21 7.24 -9.90
N ASP A 100 -4.45 7.32 -8.59
CA ASP A 100 -3.98 8.46 -7.78
C ASP A 100 -2.44 8.48 -7.70
N ALA A 101 -1.83 7.31 -7.53
CA ALA A 101 -0.38 7.16 -7.52
C ALA A 101 0.24 7.56 -8.88
N ARG A 102 -0.42 7.23 -9.98
CA ARG A 102 -0.02 7.65 -11.32
C ARG A 102 -0.09 9.17 -11.46
N GLN A 103 -1.21 9.78 -11.07
CA GLN A 103 -1.38 11.22 -11.13
C GLN A 103 -0.32 11.95 -10.30
N ALA A 104 -0.01 11.44 -9.11
CA ALA A 104 1.06 12.00 -8.28
C ALA A 104 2.44 11.91 -8.97
N ALA A 105 2.73 10.80 -9.66
CA ALA A 105 3.96 10.66 -10.44
C ALA A 105 4.02 11.63 -11.64
N GLU A 106 2.89 11.87 -12.31
CA GLU A 106 2.78 12.83 -13.41
C GLU A 106 3.02 14.27 -12.91
N VAL A 107 2.48 14.66 -11.75
CA VAL A 107 2.76 15.97 -11.13
C VAL A 107 4.25 16.13 -10.78
N LEU A 108 4.90 15.07 -10.28
CA LEU A 108 6.34 15.10 -10.02
C LEU A 108 7.16 15.26 -11.31
N LEU A 109 6.75 14.61 -12.39
CA LEU A 109 7.37 14.76 -13.72
C LEU A 109 7.26 16.20 -14.22
N GLU A 110 6.08 16.81 -14.13
CA GLU A 110 5.87 18.20 -14.54
C GLU A 110 6.76 19.15 -13.75
N SER A 111 6.80 19.00 -12.42
CA SER A 111 7.67 19.79 -11.54
C SER A 111 9.15 19.65 -11.92
N GLN A 112 9.60 18.43 -12.22
CA GLN A 112 10.97 18.19 -12.64
C GLN A 112 11.28 18.78 -14.01
N LEU A 113 10.31 18.76 -14.93
CA LEU A 113 10.44 19.39 -16.23
C LEU A 113 10.53 20.92 -16.11
N GLU A 114 9.76 21.54 -15.21
CA GLU A 114 9.86 22.97 -14.90
C GLU A 114 11.23 23.34 -14.32
N GLN A 115 11.76 22.54 -13.40
CA GLN A 115 13.11 22.73 -12.87
C GLN A 115 14.16 22.68 -13.99
N VAL A 116 14.06 21.69 -14.89
CA VAL A 116 14.96 21.59 -16.04
C VAL A 116 14.86 22.81 -16.95
N LYS A 117 13.65 23.34 -17.19
CA LYS A 117 13.44 24.56 -18.00
C LYS A 117 14.08 25.80 -17.38
N ALA A 118 14.07 25.89 -16.05
CA ALA A 118 14.69 27.00 -15.32
C ALA A 118 16.22 26.97 -15.47
N ASP A 119 16.82 25.78 -15.44
CA ASP A 119 18.27 25.62 -15.58
C ASP A 119 18.74 25.67 -17.04
N PHE A 120 17.92 25.19 -17.99
CA PHE A 120 18.26 25.06 -19.40
C PHE A 120 17.06 25.45 -20.29
N PRO A 121 17.16 26.47 -21.15
CA PRO A 121 16.07 26.84 -22.04
C PRO A 121 15.83 25.75 -23.09
N LEU A 122 14.74 25.01 -22.94
CA LEU A 122 14.32 23.96 -23.87
C LEU A 122 13.36 24.51 -24.92
N ASN A 123 13.54 24.14 -26.19
CA ASN A 123 12.51 24.38 -27.21
C ASN A 123 11.32 23.42 -27.05
N ALA A 124 10.19 23.73 -27.69
CA ALA A 124 8.95 22.95 -27.56
C ALA A 124 9.14 21.46 -27.87
N ARG A 125 9.92 21.14 -28.92
CA ARG A 125 10.20 19.76 -29.33
C ARG A 125 11.03 19.00 -28.28
N GLN A 126 12.02 19.65 -27.67
CA GLN A 126 12.83 19.06 -26.59
C GLN A 126 11.99 18.79 -25.33
N GLN A 127 11.07 19.71 -25.00
CA GLN A 127 10.15 19.54 -23.88
C GLN A 127 9.23 18.33 -24.09
N GLU A 128 8.64 18.21 -25.29
CA GLU A 128 7.78 17.07 -25.65
C GLU A 128 8.52 15.73 -25.56
N ILE A 129 9.75 15.66 -26.07
CA ILE A 129 10.57 14.44 -26.01
C ILE A 129 10.88 14.06 -24.55
N LEU A 130 11.19 15.03 -23.69
CA LEU A 130 11.44 14.80 -22.26
C LEU A 130 10.18 14.33 -21.54
N LEU A 131 9.03 14.95 -21.82
CA LEU A 131 7.75 14.56 -21.24
C LEU A 131 7.42 13.09 -21.58
N LEU A 132 7.50 12.73 -22.86
CA LEU A 132 7.28 11.35 -23.33
C LEU A 132 8.25 10.35 -22.69
N ALA A 133 9.51 10.73 -22.51
CA ALA A 133 10.49 9.89 -21.82
C ALA A 133 10.11 9.67 -20.35
N GLY A 134 9.68 10.72 -19.66
CA GLY A 134 9.21 10.66 -18.27
C GLY A 134 7.95 9.81 -18.11
N GLU A 135 6.94 10.00 -18.97
CA GLU A 135 5.73 9.16 -18.99
C GLU A 135 6.07 7.69 -19.21
N GLY A 136 7.05 7.41 -20.09
CA GLY A 136 7.58 6.07 -20.31
C GLY A 136 8.19 5.45 -19.04
N ASP A 137 8.91 6.24 -18.24
CA ASP A 137 9.45 5.78 -16.95
C ASP A 137 8.34 5.47 -15.94
N ILE A 138 7.32 6.32 -15.83
CA ILE A 138 6.14 6.10 -14.98
C ILE A 138 5.44 4.79 -15.38
N GLN A 139 5.16 4.61 -16.67
CA GLN A 139 4.47 3.42 -17.17
C GLN A 139 5.30 2.15 -16.97
N ARG A 140 6.64 2.22 -17.11
CA ARG A 140 7.53 1.08 -16.80
C ARG A 140 7.46 0.73 -15.32
N PHE A 141 7.50 1.73 -14.44
CA PHE A 141 7.41 1.50 -12.99
C PHE A 141 6.07 0.89 -12.57
N LEU A 142 4.94 1.42 -13.05
CA LEU A 142 3.61 0.87 -12.74
C LEU A 142 3.45 -0.57 -13.23
N ARG A 143 4.01 -0.91 -14.40
CA ARG A 143 4.05 -2.30 -14.89
C ARG A 143 4.85 -3.23 -13.98
N LYS A 144 6.02 -2.79 -13.48
CA LYS A 144 6.80 -3.55 -12.50
C LYS A 144 5.98 -3.79 -11.22
N CYS A 145 5.27 -2.78 -10.72
CA CYS A 145 4.42 -2.91 -9.54
C CYS A 145 3.32 -3.95 -9.75
N GLN A 146 2.56 -3.83 -10.84
CA GLN A 146 1.51 -4.80 -11.18
C GLN A 146 2.05 -6.22 -11.35
N GLN A 147 3.25 -6.36 -11.92
CA GLN A 147 3.90 -7.67 -12.04
C GLN A 147 4.18 -8.26 -10.65
N VAL A 148 4.83 -7.52 -9.76
CA VAL A 148 5.13 -7.96 -8.38
C VAL A 148 3.85 -8.26 -7.61
N PHE A 149 2.79 -7.45 -7.77
CA PHE A 149 1.50 -7.68 -7.12
C PHE A 149 0.89 -9.02 -7.53
N ARG A 150 0.88 -9.33 -8.84
CA ARG A 150 0.34 -10.59 -9.36
C ARG A 150 1.18 -11.81 -8.99
N GLU A 151 2.51 -11.69 -8.98
CA GLU A 151 3.40 -12.83 -8.75
C GLU A 151 3.49 -13.22 -7.27
N HIS A 152 3.34 -12.26 -6.35
CA HIS A 152 3.64 -12.49 -4.94
C HIS A 152 2.46 -12.32 -3.99
N PHE A 153 1.35 -11.71 -4.42
CA PHE A 153 0.22 -11.42 -3.53
C PHE A 153 -1.06 -12.09 -4.03
N LYS A 154 -1.68 -12.84 -3.12
CA LYS A 154 -2.96 -13.53 -3.31
C LYS A 154 -4.03 -12.88 -2.40
N PRO A 155 -5.33 -13.03 -2.69
CA PRO A 155 -6.40 -12.47 -1.83
C PRO A 155 -6.35 -12.94 -0.38
N VAL A 156 -5.88 -14.17 -0.15
CA VAL A 156 -5.62 -14.74 1.18
C VAL A 156 -4.25 -15.41 1.14
N MET A 157 -3.35 -15.05 2.05
CA MET A 157 -2.00 -15.60 2.10
C MET A 157 -1.56 -15.91 3.54
N THR A 158 -0.58 -16.79 3.67
CA THR A 158 0.05 -17.07 4.97
C THR A 158 1.01 -15.94 5.36
N GLN A 159 1.39 -15.89 6.64
CA GLN A 159 2.42 -14.96 7.13
C GLN A 159 3.75 -15.11 6.37
N GLU A 160 4.13 -16.34 6.02
CA GLU A 160 5.37 -16.62 5.30
C GLU A 160 5.32 -16.10 3.85
N GLU A 161 4.20 -16.33 3.14
CA GLU A 161 3.97 -15.79 1.80
C GLU A 161 3.99 -14.26 1.80
N TRP A 162 3.35 -13.64 2.79
CA TRP A 162 3.37 -12.20 3.00
C TRP A 162 4.79 -11.66 3.17
N LEU A 163 5.59 -12.27 4.06
CA LEU A 163 6.97 -11.86 4.31
C LEU A 163 7.85 -12.02 3.06
N LYS A 164 7.58 -13.05 2.23
CA LYS A 164 8.28 -13.22 0.95
C LYS A 164 7.90 -12.11 -0.03
N GLY A 165 6.61 -11.84 -0.21
CA GLY A 165 6.13 -10.75 -1.07
C GLY A 165 6.66 -9.37 -0.65
N TRP A 166 6.70 -9.12 0.66
CA TRP A 166 7.24 -7.87 1.21
C TRP A 166 8.68 -7.59 0.78
N LYS A 167 9.55 -8.61 0.71
CA LYS A 167 10.94 -8.46 0.23
C LYS A 167 11.01 -7.96 -1.22
N HIS A 168 10.07 -8.36 -2.07
CA HIS A 168 9.99 -7.91 -3.46
C HIS A 168 9.38 -6.50 -3.58
N LEU A 169 8.57 -6.09 -2.60
CA LEU A 169 7.93 -4.77 -2.57
C LEU A 169 8.90 -3.65 -2.15
N GLN A 170 9.82 -3.94 -1.23
CA GLN A 170 10.79 -2.97 -0.71
C GLN A 170 11.58 -2.19 -1.78
N PRO A 171 12.17 -2.83 -2.81
CA PRO A 171 12.91 -2.09 -3.83
C PRO A 171 12.00 -1.16 -4.65
N LEU A 172 10.75 -1.53 -4.90
CA LEU A 172 9.80 -0.67 -5.63
C LEU A 172 9.46 0.58 -4.81
N ARG A 173 9.21 0.41 -3.51
CA ARG A 173 8.97 1.52 -2.59
C ARG A 173 10.18 2.47 -2.54
N ALA A 174 11.39 1.92 -2.47
CA ALA A 174 12.61 2.71 -2.50
C ALA A 174 12.82 3.44 -3.84
N GLU A 175 12.51 2.78 -4.97
CA GLU A 175 12.58 3.37 -6.31
C GLU A 175 11.61 4.56 -6.44
N PHE A 176 10.37 4.42 -5.95
CA PHE A 176 9.39 5.51 -5.93
C PHE A 176 9.81 6.67 -5.02
N ALA A 177 10.25 6.37 -3.79
CA ALA A 177 10.67 7.39 -2.82
C ALA A 177 11.90 8.20 -3.28
N GLN A 178 12.77 7.61 -4.08
CA GLN A 178 13.93 8.30 -4.66
C GLN A 178 13.57 9.15 -5.89
N GLY A 179 12.35 9.02 -6.42
CA GLY A 179 11.93 9.61 -7.69
C GLY A 179 12.22 8.71 -8.89
N LEU A 180 11.29 8.71 -9.84
CA LEU A 180 11.32 7.82 -11.01
C LEU A 180 12.27 8.28 -12.12
N HIS A 181 12.59 9.58 -12.16
CA HIS A 181 13.39 10.20 -13.23
C HIS A 181 14.86 10.42 -12.82
N LYS A 182 15.42 9.47 -12.07
CA LYS A 182 16.81 9.48 -11.60
C LYS A 182 17.81 9.00 -12.66
N GLU A 183 19.09 8.94 -12.29
CA GLU A 183 20.15 8.41 -13.16
C GLU A 183 19.79 7.01 -13.69
N GLY A 184 19.96 6.81 -15.00
CA GLY A 184 19.62 5.56 -15.68
C GLY A 184 18.18 5.50 -16.24
N SER A 185 17.28 6.38 -15.81
CA SER A 185 15.93 6.53 -16.38
C SER A 185 15.96 7.00 -17.83
N LEU A 186 14.87 6.78 -18.58
CA LEU A 186 14.76 7.30 -19.95
C LEU A 186 14.79 8.82 -19.95
N PHE A 187 14.09 9.45 -18.99
CA PHE A 187 14.12 10.90 -18.82
C PHE A 187 15.54 11.44 -18.66
N ALA A 188 16.33 10.87 -17.73
CA ALA A 188 17.70 11.32 -17.48
C ALA A 188 18.63 11.12 -18.70
N LYS A 189 18.50 10.00 -19.41
CA LYS A 189 19.29 9.73 -20.63
C LYS A 189 18.93 10.69 -21.76
N THR A 190 17.64 10.96 -21.94
CA THR A 190 17.15 11.94 -22.92
C THR A 190 17.68 13.34 -22.59
N LEU A 191 17.63 13.74 -21.32
CA LEU A 191 18.15 15.03 -20.86
C LEU A 191 19.64 15.19 -21.14
N GLN A 192 20.44 14.16 -20.86
CA GLN A 192 21.87 14.15 -21.20
C GLN A 192 22.10 14.30 -22.70
N THR A 193 21.33 13.59 -23.52
CA THR A 193 21.44 13.65 -24.98
C THR A 193 21.12 15.05 -25.53
N ILE A 194 20.13 15.73 -24.93
CA ILE A 194 19.73 17.09 -25.31
C ILE A 194 20.79 18.11 -24.89
N ARG A 195 21.41 17.96 -23.72
CA ARG A 195 22.43 18.89 -23.20
C ARG A 195 23.74 18.92 -23.99
N VAL A 196 24.08 17.85 -24.71
CA VAL A 196 25.34 17.74 -25.47
C VAL A 196 25.25 18.44 -26.83
N LYS A 197 24.04 18.78 -27.30
CA LYS A 197 23.80 19.41 -28.60
C LYS A 197 23.65 20.91 -28.48
#